data_AF-R6FS82-F1
#
_entry.id   AF-R6FS82-F1
#
_cell.length_a   1.000
_cell.length_b   1.000
_cell.length_c   1.000
_cell.angle_alpha   90.00
_cell.angle_beta   90.00
_cell.angle_gamma   90.00
#
_symmetry.space_group_name_H-M   'P 1'
#
loop_
_entity.id
_entity.type
_entity.pdbx_description
1 polymer ?
#
loop_
_entity_poly.entity_id
_entity_poly.type
_entity_poly.pdbx_seq_one_letter_code
_entity_poly.pdbx_strand_id
1 'polypeptide(L)'
;MRKAKPKKRVILPDPKFNDQKVSKFVNHLMYDGKKNTSYEIFYKALETVGAKMQNEEKSALEIWKQALDNITPQRSREASAQQHRPAG
;
A
#
# COMPACT_ATOMS: atom_id res chain seq x y z
N MET A 1 -2.14 14.07 29.00
CA MET A 1 -3.36 13.65 28.28
C MET A 1 -3.38 12.13 28.14
N ARG A 2 -4.32 11.44 28.80
CA ARG A 2 -4.50 9.99 28.64
C ARG A 2 -5.12 9.73 27.26
N LYS A 3 -4.28 9.46 26.25
CA LYS A 3 -4.70 9.28 24.85
C LYS A 3 -5.61 8.05 24.75
N ALA A 4 -6.91 8.26 24.63
CA ALA A 4 -7.82 7.23 24.18
C ALA A 4 -7.37 6.74 22.80
N LYS A 5 -7.38 5.42 22.56
CA LYS A 5 -7.02 4.85 21.24
C LYS A 5 -7.95 5.46 20.18
N PRO A 6 -7.43 6.12 19.14
CA PRO A 6 -8.26 6.63 18.06
C PRO A 6 -9.05 5.49 17.40
N LYS A 7 -10.32 5.73 17.08
CA LYS A 7 -11.15 4.76 16.35
C LYS A 7 -10.51 4.50 14.98
N LYS A 8 -10.27 3.23 14.65
CA LYS A 8 -9.75 2.83 13.34
C LYS A 8 -10.76 3.25 12.28
N ARG A 9 -10.32 4.08 11.32
CA ARG A 9 -11.15 4.42 10.15
C ARG A 9 -11.25 3.20 9.26
N VAL A 10 -12.47 2.73 9.01
CA VAL A 10 -12.74 1.65 8.06
C VAL A 10 -12.67 2.23 6.65
N ILE A 11 -11.85 1.62 5.79
CA ILE A 11 -11.69 2.05 4.40
C ILE A 11 -12.47 1.06 3.55
N LEU A 12 -13.34 1.59 2.69
CA LEU A 12 -14.09 0.77 1.74
C LEU A 12 -13.13 0.16 0.70
N PRO A 13 -13.34 -1.11 0.33
CA PRO A 13 -12.54 -1.76 -0.70
C PRO A 13 -12.75 -1.12 -2.08
N ASP A 14 -11.80 -1.34 -2.97
CA ASP A 14 -11.82 -0.79 -4.33
C ASP A 14 -12.99 -1.36 -5.15
N PRO A 15 -13.71 -0.56 -5.96
CA PRO A 15 -14.86 -1.05 -6.72
C PRO A 15 -14.49 -2.05 -7.85
N LYS A 16 -13.25 -2.05 -8.35
CA LYS A 16 -12.83 -2.92 -9.46
C LYS A 16 -12.19 -4.21 -8.96
N PHE A 17 -11.34 -4.11 -7.94
CA PHE A 17 -10.54 -5.23 -7.44
C PHE A 17 -10.94 -5.71 -6.04
N ASN A 18 -11.88 -5.02 -5.39
CA ASN A 18 -12.37 -5.31 -4.03
C ASN A 18 -11.25 -5.41 -2.98
N ASP A 19 -10.13 -4.71 -3.19
CA ASP A 19 -8.96 -4.75 -2.31
C ASP A 19 -8.84 -3.45 -1.50
N GLN A 20 -8.69 -3.59 -0.18
CA GLN A 20 -8.49 -2.45 0.72
C GLN A 20 -7.09 -1.83 0.59
N LYS A 21 -6.07 -2.59 0.16
CA LYS A 21 -4.71 -2.07 -0.08
C LYS A 21 -4.72 -1.06 -1.23
N VAL A 22 -5.47 -1.35 -2.30
CA VAL A 22 -5.64 -0.45 -3.44
C VAL A 22 -6.31 0.84 -3.01
N SER A 23 -7.44 0.77 -2.31
CA SER A 23 -8.12 1.96 -1.79
C SER A 23 -7.22 2.80 -0.88
N LYS A 24 -6.42 2.17 -0.01
CA LYS A 24 -5.42 2.87 0.80
C LYS A 24 -4.39 3.57 -0.06
N PHE A 25 -3.83 2.91 -1.06
CA PHE A 25 -2.83 3.49 -1.95
C PHE A 25 -3.39 4.69 -2.71
N VAL A 26 -4.57 4.55 -3.33
CA VAL A 26 -5.23 5.63 -4.07
C VAL A 26 -5.53 6.83 -3.16
N ASN A 27 -5.93 6.60 -1.91
CA ASN A 27 -6.12 7.70 -0.95
C ASN A 27 -4.84 8.48 -0.64
N HIS A 28 -3.66 7.86 -0.70
CA HIS A 28 -2.38 8.54 -0.53
C HIS A 28 -1.86 9.16 -1.84
N LEU A 29 -2.22 8.58 -2.99
CA LEU A 29 -1.94 9.15 -4.31
C LEU A 29 -2.77 10.42 -4.58
N MET A 30 -3.94 10.51 -3.96
CA MET A 30 -4.90 11.59 -4.16
C MET A 30 -4.35 12.95 -3.71
N TYR A 31 -4.35 13.89 -4.64
CA TYR A 31 -4.06 15.29 -4.39
C TYR A 31 -5.35 16.13 -4.52
N ASP A 32 -5.53 17.11 -3.64
CA ASP A 32 -6.65 18.06 -3.69
C ASP A 32 -8.06 17.39 -3.65
N GLY A 33 -8.17 16.23 -3.01
CA GLY A 33 -9.45 15.50 -2.89
C GLY A 33 -9.97 14.85 -4.18
N LYS A 34 -9.18 14.85 -5.27
CA LYS A 34 -9.58 14.34 -6.59
C LYS A 34 -9.48 12.82 -6.67
N LYS A 35 -10.47 12.13 -6.08
CA LYS A 35 -10.46 10.66 -5.99
C LYS A 35 -10.59 9.97 -7.35
N ASN A 36 -11.47 10.48 -8.23
CA ASN A 36 -11.70 9.86 -9.54
C ASN A 36 -10.43 9.88 -10.41
N THR A 37 -9.79 11.05 -10.52
CA THR A 37 -8.51 11.21 -11.23
C THR A 37 -7.42 10.30 -10.69
N SER A 38 -7.39 10.09 -9.37
CA SER A 38 -6.40 9.21 -8.73
C SER A 38 -6.60 7.75 -9.12
N TYR A 39 -7.85 7.29 -9.20
CA TYR A 39 -8.17 5.95 -9.70
C TYR A 39 -7.81 5.80 -11.18
N GLU A 40 -8.11 6.79 -12.02
CA GLU A 40 -7.74 6.78 -13.44
C GLU A 40 -6.23 6.65 -13.63
N ILE A 41 -5.43 7.45 -12.89
CA ILE A 41 -3.97 7.38 -12.93
C ILE A 41 -3.49 5.99 -12.51
N PHE A 42 -4.05 5.44 -11.42
CA PHE A 42 -3.66 4.13 -10.93
C PHE A 42 -3.95 3.01 -11.93
N TYR A 43 -5.15 3.00 -12.54
CA TYR A 43 -5.49 1.97 -13.53
C TYR A 43 -4.68 2.11 -14.82
N LYS A 44 -4.38 3.34 -15.28
CA LYS A 44 -3.45 3.58 -16.40
C LYS A 44 -2.02 3.12 -16.10
N ALA A 45 -1.56 3.29 -14.86
CA ALA A 45 -0.27 2.78 -14.43
C ALA A 45 -0.24 1.24 -14.45
N LEU A 46 -1.31 0.57 -14.01
CA LEU A 46 -1.43 -0.89 -14.08
C LEU A 46 -1.42 -1.40 -15.53
N GLU A 47 -2.08 -0.71 -16.45
CA GLU A 47 -2.03 -1.03 -17.89
C GLU A 47 -0.60 -0.91 -18.43
N THR A 48 0.12 0.15 -18.04
CA THR A 48 1.53 0.34 -18.41
C THR A 48 2.42 -0.78 -17.88
N VAL A 49 2.18 -1.25 -16.65
CA VAL A 49 2.89 -2.39 -16.06
C VAL A 49 2.59 -3.66 -16.84
N GLY A 50 1.32 -3.92 -17.17
CA GLY A 50 0.93 -5.07 -17.99
C GLY A 50 1.58 -5.05 -19.38
N ALA A 51 1.70 -3.88 -20.01
CA ALA A 51 2.37 -3.73 -21.30
C ALA A 51 3.89 -3.97 -21.22
N LYS A 52 4.54 -3.61 -20.11
CA LYS A 52 5.98 -3.85 -19.91
C LYS A 52 6.30 -5.28 -19.47
N MET A 53 5.39 -5.90 -18.73
CA MET A 53 5.55 -7.24 -18.14
C MET A 53 4.74 -8.30 -18.90
N GLN A 54 4.61 -8.16 -20.22
CA GLN A 54 3.88 -9.11 -21.08
C GLN A 54 4.39 -10.56 -20.99
N ASN A 55 5.63 -10.76 -20.51
CA ASN A 55 6.24 -12.08 -20.35
C ASN A 55 5.96 -12.72 -18.97
N GLU A 56 5.28 -12.05 -18.04
CA GLU A 56 4.89 -12.63 -16.76
C GLU A 56 3.43 -13.09 -16.80
N GLU A 57 3.16 -14.33 -16.34
CA GLU A 57 1.79 -14.86 -16.15
C GLU A 57 1.02 -14.15 -15.03
N LYS A 58 1.71 -13.32 -14.23
CA LYS A 58 1.15 -12.64 -13.06
C LYS A 58 0.32 -11.45 -13.48
N SER A 59 -0.81 -11.25 -12.81
CA SER A 59 -1.62 -10.05 -13.02
C SER A 59 -0.83 -8.79 -12.64
N ALA A 60 -1.04 -7.69 -13.36
CA ALA A 60 -0.42 -6.39 -13.04
C ALA A 60 -0.63 -5.98 -11.56
N LEU A 61 -1.75 -6.41 -10.98
CA LEU A 61 -2.08 -6.20 -9.57
C LEU A 61 -1.17 -7.00 -8.61
N GLU A 62 -0.84 -8.24 -8.97
CA GLU A 62 0.04 -9.09 -8.17
C GLU A 62 1.48 -8.60 -8.24
N ILE A 63 1.92 -8.16 -9.42
CA ILE A 63 3.23 -7.52 -9.61
C ILE A 63 3.33 -6.28 -8.71
N TRP A 64 2.29 -5.44 -8.68
CA TRP A 64 2.23 -4.29 -7.79
C TRP A 64 2.26 -4.70 -6.30
N LYS A 65 1.52 -5.74 -5.90
CA LYS A 65 1.55 -6.26 -4.52
C LYS A 65 2.94 -6.77 -4.13
N GLN A 66 3.59 -7.53 -5.01
CA GLN A 66 4.94 -8.02 -4.79
C GLN A 66 5.93 -6.85 -4.65
N ALA A 67 5.79 -5.81 -5.49
CA ALA A 67 6.59 -4.60 -5.38
C ALA A 67 6.37 -3.90 -4.03
N LEU A 68 5.12 -3.82 -3.56
CA LEU A 68 4.82 -3.28 -2.22
C LEU A 68 5.49 -4.09 -1.11
N ASP A 69 5.51 -5.41 -1.20
CA ASP A 69 6.14 -6.25 -0.19
C ASP A 69 7.67 -6.09 -0.20
N ASN A 70 8.27 -5.86 -1.37
CA ASN A 70 9.71 -5.60 -1.52
C ASN A 70 10.14 -4.24 -0.97
N ILE A 71 9.31 -3.19 -1.12
CA ILE A 71 9.61 -1.85 -0.57
C ILE A 71 9.27 -1.72 0.91
N THR A 72 8.47 -2.64 1.46
CA THR A 72 8.11 -2.63 2.87
C THR A 72 9.36 -3.00 3.67
N PRO A 73 9.87 -2.12 4.55
CA PRO A 73 11.09 -2.40 5.28
C PRO A 73 10.89 -3.60 6.22
N GLN A 74 11.49 -4.76 5.92
CA GLN A 74 11.49 -5.92 6.83
C GLN A 74 12.15 -5.61 8.18
N ARG A 75 13.07 -4.64 8.23
CA ARG A 75 13.79 -4.25 9.45
C ARG A 75 13.61 -2.75 9.65
N SER A 76 12.57 -2.35 10.39
CA SER A 76 12.57 -1.00 10.97
C SER A 76 13.72 -0.95 11.99
N ARG A 77 14.54 0.11 11.96
CA ARG A 77 15.67 0.31 12.89
C ARG A 77 15.27 0.29 14.38
N GLU A 78 13.97 0.28 14.67
CA GLU A 78 13.42 0.11 16.01
C GLU A 78 13.63 -1.31 16.57
N ALA A 79 13.69 -2.34 15.72
CA ALA A 79 13.83 -3.73 16.17
C ALA A 79 15.19 -4.05 16.82
N SER A 80 16.25 -3.30 16.50
CA SER A 80 17.56 -3.47 17.16
C SER A 80 17.64 -2.86 18.57
N ALA A 81 16.71 -1.99 18.95
CA ALA A 81 16.71 -1.37 20.28
C ALA A 81 16.19 -2.30 21.39
N GLN A 82 15.57 -3.43 21.03
CA GLN A 82 15.05 -4.40 21.99
C GLN A 82 16.06 -5.50 22.39
N GLN A 83 17.14 -5.69 21.63
CA GLN A 83 18.09 -6.79 21.85
C GLN A 83 19.27 -6.44 22.78
N HIS A 84 19.43 -5.17 23.16
CA HIS A 84 20.49 -4.72 24.09
C HIS A 84 19.91 -4.02 25.33
N ARG A 85 18.91 -4.61 25.98
CA ARG A 85 18.68 -4.32 27.40
C ARG A 85 19.44 -5.37 28.23
N PRO A 86 20.57 -5.04 28.87
CA PRO A 86 21.18 -5.94 29.82
C PRO A 86 20.20 -6.13 30.98
N ALA A 87 19.90 -7.39 31.29
CA ALA A 87 19.18 -7.75 32.50
C ALA A 87 20.06 -7.36 33.70
N GLY A 88 19.58 -6.39 34.48
CA GLY A 88 20.04 -6.14 35.85
C GLY A 88 19.12 -6.85 36.82
#